data_AF-A0A928ZIZ7-F1
#
_entry.id   AF-A0A928ZIZ7-F1
#
_cell.length_a   1.000
_cell.length_b   1.000
_cell.length_c   1.000
_cell.angle_alpha   90.00
_cell.angle_beta   90.00
_cell.angle_gamma   90.00
#
_symmetry.space_group_name_H-M   'P 1'
#
loop_
_entity.id
_entity.type
_entity.pdbx_description
1 polymer ?
#
loop_
_entity_poly.entity_id
_entity_poly.type
_entity_poly.pdbx_seq_one_letter_code
_entity_poly.pdbx_strand_id
1 'polypeptide(L)'
;MYQKIKAISKTFITTLAISVYCSGISQARTITDISPPTGPGQGDLFCLQIQTPVNTPFVNNDNSITPSPNQILNFPGLSCSPKTFQNIAPIDTQLFVAPSGGTTEYFLTQTVVNQTNAIWNGFNFQIGFGANNNFAPPELILVPSGFAIPDFDFNGLGSDPQPTSSKFAQLLQDGSYNLQWSGGSVAPGESVDFTFSLDVPDDLGTNNFYNSFTIRQTPIARTVPEPTSISSFLTLLGLLGSSFALKHKLT
;
A
#
# COMPACT_ATOMS: atom_id res chain seq x y z
N MET A 1 -5.02 -80.43 32.62
CA MET A 1 -5.78 -79.16 32.60
C MET A 1 -4.83 -78.07 32.10
N TYR A 2 -4.45 -78.17 30.83
CA TYR A 2 -3.40 -77.40 30.18
C TYR A 2 -3.91 -77.05 28.78
N GLN A 3 -3.52 -75.87 28.29
CA GLN A 3 -3.91 -75.24 27.02
C GLN A 3 -5.23 -74.45 27.03
N LYS A 4 -5.09 -73.14 27.23
CA LYS A 4 -5.64 -72.10 26.33
C LYS A 4 -5.09 -70.73 26.73
N ILE A 5 -3.77 -70.56 26.54
CA ILE A 5 -3.14 -69.23 26.45
C ILE A 5 -2.35 -69.23 25.15
N LYS A 6 -3.03 -68.99 24.03
CA LYS A 6 -2.38 -68.73 22.75
C LYS A 6 -3.41 -68.11 21.81
N ALA A 7 -3.22 -66.81 21.58
CA ALA A 7 -3.67 -66.00 20.44
C ALA A 7 -4.19 -64.62 20.87
N ILE A 8 -3.40 -63.87 21.63
CA ILE A 8 -3.48 -62.40 21.66
C ILE A 8 -2.07 -61.88 21.36
N SER A 9 -1.63 -62.07 20.12
CA SER A 9 -0.42 -61.44 19.62
C SER A 9 -0.44 -61.58 18.12
N LYS A 10 -0.44 -60.44 17.40
CA LYS A 10 -0.33 -60.24 15.93
C LYS A 10 -1.50 -59.55 15.23
N THR A 11 -2.11 -58.53 15.84
CA THR A 11 -2.87 -57.53 15.06
C THR A 11 -2.74 -56.14 15.68
N PHE A 12 -1.50 -55.70 15.92
CA PHE A 12 -1.23 -54.34 16.39
C PHE A 12 0.08 -53.78 15.79
N ILE A 13 0.40 -54.13 14.55
CA ILE A 13 1.45 -53.47 13.76
C ILE A 13 1.01 -53.53 12.31
N THR A 14 -0.03 -52.76 11.96
CA THR A 14 -0.41 -52.54 10.57
C THR A 14 -0.50 -51.04 10.37
N THR A 15 0.63 -50.49 9.91
CA THR A 15 0.73 -49.26 9.13
C THR A 15 0.56 -47.92 9.88
N LEU A 16 1.40 -47.71 10.90
CA LEU A 16 1.92 -46.37 11.22
C LEU A 16 3.06 -46.05 10.23
N ALA A 17 2.73 -45.74 8.99
CA ALA A 17 3.67 -45.21 7.99
C ALA A 17 2.87 -44.71 6.78
N ILE A 18 2.67 -43.40 6.73
CA ILE A 18 2.54 -42.48 5.57
C ILE A 18 1.79 -41.25 6.12
N SER A 19 2.48 -40.45 6.92
CA SER A 19 2.12 -39.05 7.15
C SER A 19 3.38 -38.20 7.11
N VAL A 20 4.32 -38.57 6.25
CA VAL A 20 5.53 -37.80 6.01
C VAL A 20 5.54 -37.42 4.54
N TYR A 21 5.64 -36.12 4.32
CA TYR A 21 5.90 -35.44 3.05
C TYR A 21 4.73 -35.26 2.07
N CYS A 22 3.64 -34.66 2.56
CA CYS A 22 3.16 -33.46 1.88
C CYS A 22 3.38 -32.27 2.82
N SER A 23 4.63 -32.00 3.21
CA SER A 23 5.02 -30.62 3.46
C SER A 23 4.89 -29.94 2.11
N GLY A 24 3.68 -29.46 1.81
CA GLY A 24 3.47 -28.46 0.78
C GLY A 24 4.55 -27.43 1.01
N ILE A 25 5.31 -27.16 -0.05
CA ILE A 25 6.31 -26.11 -0.05
C ILE A 25 5.48 -24.86 0.20
N SER A 26 5.41 -24.47 1.48
CA SER A 26 4.87 -23.20 1.93
C SER A 26 5.72 -22.14 1.24
N GLN A 27 5.16 -20.97 0.90
CA GLN A 27 5.65 -20.08 -0.18
C GLN A 27 5.52 -18.58 0.13
N ALA A 28 6.50 -17.94 0.80
CA ALA A 28 6.54 -16.51 1.23
C ALA A 28 7.68 -15.78 0.56
N ARG A 29 7.59 -14.48 0.49
CA ARG A 29 8.74 -13.63 0.17
C ARG A 29 9.08 -12.76 1.38
N THR A 30 10.38 -12.55 1.61
CA THR A 30 10.84 -11.53 2.55
C THR A 30 11.29 -10.31 1.78
N ILE A 31 10.98 -9.13 2.30
CA ILE A 31 11.52 -7.87 1.80
C ILE A 31 13.00 -7.83 2.20
N THR A 32 13.86 -7.74 1.20
CA THR A 32 15.32 -7.71 1.35
C THR A 32 15.90 -6.31 1.26
N ASP A 33 15.24 -5.43 0.51
CA ASP A 33 15.66 -4.06 0.30
C ASP A 33 14.48 -3.16 -0.08
N ILE A 34 14.63 -1.86 0.16
CA ILE A 34 13.64 -0.82 -0.17
C ILE A 34 14.38 0.27 -0.95
N SER A 35 13.96 0.50 -2.19
CA SER A 35 14.52 1.57 -3.00
C SER A 35 14.20 2.94 -2.37
N PRO A 36 15.08 3.94 -2.52
CA PRO A 36 14.69 5.32 -2.25
C PRO A 36 13.42 5.70 -3.01
N PRO A 37 12.54 6.53 -2.42
CA PRO A 37 11.31 6.95 -3.09
C PRO A 37 11.65 7.68 -4.40
N THR A 38 10.82 7.50 -5.43
CA THR A 38 10.94 8.19 -6.72
C THR A 38 9.59 8.79 -7.13
N GLY A 39 9.61 9.72 -8.09
CA GLY A 39 8.39 10.26 -8.69
C GLY A 39 8.17 11.76 -8.47
N PRO A 40 7.26 12.36 -9.26
CA PRO A 40 7.06 13.80 -9.33
C PRO A 40 6.55 14.42 -8.03
N GLY A 41 5.92 13.63 -7.15
CA GLY A 41 5.44 14.11 -5.85
C GLY A 41 6.55 14.67 -4.95
N GLN A 42 7.80 14.20 -5.11
CA GLN A 42 8.94 14.68 -4.33
C GLN A 42 9.43 16.07 -4.73
N GLY A 43 9.06 16.55 -5.92
CA GLY A 43 9.63 17.78 -6.50
C GLY A 43 11.13 17.67 -6.70
N ASP A 44 11.88 18.69 -6.28
CA ASP A 44 13.33 18.79 -6.46
C ASP A 44 14.13 18.16 -5.30
N LEU A 45 13.45 17.48 -4.37
CA LEU A 45 14.10 16.84 -3.24
C LEU A 45 14.95 15.64 -3.71
N PHE A 46 16.25 15.72 -3.49
CA PHE A 46 17.15 14.58 -3.72
C PHE A 46 17.36 13.80 -2.42
N CYS A 47 16.86 12.57 -2.40
CA CYS A 47 17.11 11.63 -1.31
C CYS A 47 18.41 10.88 -1.56
N LEU A 48 19.34 10.94 -0.61
CA LEU A 48 20.52 10.07 -0.64
C LEU A 48 20.07 8.62 -0.68
N GLN A 49 20.67 7.78 -1.54
CA GLN A 49 20.29 6.38 -1.64
C GLN A 49 20.80 5.58 -0.43
N ILE A 50 20.14 5.73 0.72
CA ILE A 50 20.40 4.94 1.91
C ILE A 50 19.35 3.84 1.94
N GLN A 51 19.80 2.59 1.78
CA GLN A 51 18.94 1.42 1.94
C GLN A 51 18.36 1.40 3.35
N THR A 52 17.08 1.11 3.44
CA THR A 52 16.41 0.97 4.72
C THR A 52 16.55 -0.46 5.19
N PRO A 53 17.19 -0.69 6.36
CA PRO A 53 17.29 -2.02 6.90
C PRO A 53 15.89 -2.58 7.13
N VAL A 54 15.61 -3.74 6.55
CA VAL A 54 14.39 -4.49 6.83
C VAL A 54 14.74 -5.61 7.80
N ASN A 55 14.16 -5.55 9.00
CA ASN A 55 14.32 -6.62 9.98
C ASN A 55 13.12 -7.56 9.89
N THR A 56 13.37 -8.82 9.51
CA THR A 56 12.34 -9.86 9.37
C THR A 56 12.63 -11.00 10.35
N PRO A 57 12.43 -10.81 11.68
CA PRO A 57 12.73 -11.83 12.67
C PRO A 57 11.82 -13.06 12.60
N PHE A 58 10.62 -12.95 12.03
CA PHE A 58 9.66 -14.05 11.90
C PHE A 58 9.23 -14.20 10.45
N VAL A 59 9.98 -14.97 9.68
CA VAL A 59 9.61 -15.32 8.31
C VAL A 59 8.40 -16.25 8.33
N ASN A 60 7.49 -16.12 7.36
CA ASN A 60 6.28 -16.97 7.22
C ASN A 60 5.24 -16.80 8.34
N ASN A 61 5.14 -15.60 8.92
CA ASN A 61 4.27 -15.27 10.05
C ASN A 61 2.95 -14.61 9.62
N ASP A 62 2.30 -15.17 8.61
CA ASP A 62 1.02 -14.71 8.10
C ASP A 62 -0.04 -14.54 9.20
N ASN A 63 -0.76 -13.40 9.19
CA ASN A 63 -1.86 -13.01 10.07
C ASN A 63 -1.54 -12.93 11.59
N SER A 64 -1.79 -11.77 12.20
CA SER A 64 -1.63 -11.54 13.64
C SER A 64 -2.59 -10.50 14.23
N ILE A 65 -3.24 -10.81 15.36
CA ILE A 65 -4.08 -9.83 16.11
C ILE A 65 -3.36 -8.57 16.61
N THR A 66 -2.04 -8.59 16.55
CA THR A 66 -1.17 -7.48 16.94
C THR A 66 -0.27 -7.10 15.78
N PRO A 67 0.26 -5.86 15.72
CA PRO A 67 1.24 -5.48 14.71
C PRO A 67 2.32 -6.55 14.51
N SER A 68 2.51 -6.99 13.26
CA SER A 68 3.55 -7.95 12.90
C SER A 68 4.88 -7.56 13.53
N PRO A 69 5.64 -8.50 14.11
CA PRO A 69 6.98 -8.20 14.62
C PRO A 69 7.98 -7.89 13.50
N ASN A 70 7.66 -8.20 12.23
CA ASN A 70 8.42 -7.75 11.07
C ASN A 70 8.04 -6.30 10.75
N GLN A 71 8.72 -5.36 11.39
CA GLN A 71 8.38 -3.95 11.29
C GLN A 71 9.25 -3.22 10.26
N ILE A 72 8.61 -2.39 9.43
CA ILE A 72 9.28 -1.41 8.59
C ILE A 72 8.91 -0.03 9.12
N LEU A 73 9.78 0.48 10.00
CA LEU A 73 9.56 1.77 10.66
C LEU A 73 10.02 2.93 9.77
N ASN A 74 9.24 4.01 9.78
CA ASN A 74 9.51 5.22 9.00
C ASN A 74 9.60 4.97 7.48
N PHE A 75 8.78 4.08 6.92
CA PHE A 75 8.79 3.71 5.49
C PHE A 75 8.81 4.95 4.58
N PRO A 76 9.71 5.05 3.57
CA PRO A 76 10.63 4.04 3.07
C PRO A 76 11.98 4.01 3.79
N GLY A 77 12.17 4.78 4.86
CA GLY A 77 13.29 4.80 5.82
C GLY A 77 14.28 5.97 5.68
N LEU A 78 15.52 5.77 6.16
CA LEU A 78 16.41 6.85 6.65
C LEU A 78 16.82 7.91 5.62
N SER A 79 16.78 7.60 4.32
CA SER A 79 17.23 8.51 3.25
C SER A 79 16.46 9.83 3.18
N CYS A 80 15.18 9.83 3.57
CA CYS A 80 14.25 10.96 3.43
C CYS A 80 13.02 10.78 4.33
N SER A 81 13.23 10.42 5.58
CA SER A 81 12.14 10.35 6.57
C SER A 81 12.15 11.60 7.47
N PRO A 82 11.01 12.32 7.59
CA PRO A 82 9.71 11.98 7.01
C PRO A 82 9.62 12.26 5.50
N LYS A 83 8.86 11.42 4.78
CA LYS A 83 8.68 11.55 3.32
C LYS A 83 7.91 12.84 3.04
N THR A 84 8.46 13.68 2.16
CA THR A 84 7.88 15.00 1.87
C THR A 84 7.33 15.05 0.46
N PHE A 85 6.10 15.54 0.31
CA PHE A 85 5.48 15.82 -0.98
C PHE A 85 5.55 17.31 -1.27
N GLN A 86 6.23 17.70 -2.35
CA GLN A 86 6.30 19.07 -2.85
C GLN A 86 5.25 19.34 -3.94
N ASN A 87 4.80 18.29 -4.62
CA ASN A 87 3.74 18.35 -5.64
C ASN A 87 2.58 17.40 -5.31
N ILE A 88 1.38 17.73 -5.79
CA ILE A 88 0.22 16.81 -5.78
C ILE A 88 0.39 15.82 -6.92
N ALA A 89 1.26 14.84 -6.71
CA ALA A 89 1.55 13.79 -7.68
C ALA A 89 2.07 12.54 -6.97
N PRO A 90 2.10 11.37 -7.64
CA PRO A 90 2.53 10.13 -7.02
C PRO A 90 4.01 10.13 -6.57
N ILE A 91 4.27 9.41 -5.49
CA ILE A 91 5.59 8.93 -5.09
C ILE A 91 5.54 7.41 -5.03
N ASP A 92 6.49 6.76 -5.70
CA ASP A 92 6.62 5.31 -5.74
C ASP A 92 7.80 4.87 -4.89
N THR A 93 7.61 3.79 -4.13
CA THR A 93 8.69 3.13 -3.40
C THR A 93 8.67 1.65 -3.77
N GLN A 94 9.75 1.18 -4.39
CA GLN A 94 9.91 -0.22 -4.77
C GLN A 94 10.48 -1.01 -3.58
N LEU A 95 9.93 -2.19 -3.35
CA LEU A 95 10.37 -3.15 -2.35
C LEU A 95 10.87 -4.39 -3.09
N PHE A 96 12.11 -4.79 -2.80
CA PHE A 96 12.73 -5.96 -3.38
C PHE A 96 12.55 -7.14 -2.45
N VAL A 97 12.27 -8.31 -3.04
CA VAL A 97 11.87 -9.49 -2.29
C VAL A 97 12.68 -10.73 -2.68
N ALA A 98 12.86 -11.62 -1.71
CA ALA A 98 13.46 -12.93 -1.92
C ALA A 98 12.53 -14.05 -1.46
N PRO A 99 12.51 -15.21 -2.16
CA PRO A 99 11.76 -16.39 -1.74
C PRO A 99 12.13 -16.86 -0.32
N SER A 100 11.15 -17.34 0.44
CA SER A 100 11.26 -17.66 1.87
C SER A 100 10.26 -18.68 2.41
N GLY A 101 9.19 -18.98 1.69
CA GLY A 101 8.40 -20.19 1.95
C GLY A 101 7.19 -20.21 2.93
N GLY A 102 6.34 -19.18 3.09
CA GLY A 102 4.96 -19.09 3.62
C GLY A 102 4.16 -17.82 3.22
N THR A 103 3.62 -16.97 4.09
CA THR A 103 3.41 -15.55 3.71
C THR A 103 4.09 -14.76 4.79
N THR A 104 4.88 -13.75 4.45
CA THR A 104 5.51 -12.91 5.47
C THR A 104 4.70 -11.63 5.59
N GLU A 105 4.09 -11.44 6.74
CA GLU A 105 3.36 -10.22 7.08
C GLU A 105 4.35 -9.17 7.59
N TYR A 106 4.22 -7.93 7.12
CA TYR A 106 4.97 -6.76 7.59
C TYR A 106 4.03 -5.71 8.15
N PHE A 107 4.41 -5.08 9.26
CA PHE A 107 3.71 -3.91 9.79
C PHE A 107 4.51 -2.65 9.47
N LEU A 108 3.90 -1.74 8.72
CA LEU A 108 4.54 -0.52 8.25
C LEU A 108 4.07 0.67 9.08
N THR A 109 5.01 1.56 9.40
CA THR A 109 4.72 2.88 9.93
C THR A 109 5.38 3.95 9.07
N GLN A 110 4.67 5.05 8.83
CA GLN A 110 5.20 6.14 8.03
C GLN A 110 4.63 7.49 8.46
N THR A 111 5.48 8.51 8.47
CA THR A 111 5.07 9.91 8.49
C THR A 111 5.31 10.53 7.12
N VAL A 112 4.30 11.23 6.59
CA VAL A 112 4.43 12.06 5.38
C VAL A 112 4.17 13.52 5.70
N VAL A 113 4.86 14.43 5.02
CA VAL A 113 4.72 15.89 5.19
C VAL A 113 4.16 16.52 3.92
N ASN A 114 3.15 17.35 4.09
CA ASN A 114 2.61 18.18 3.03
C ASN A 114 3.45 19.46 2.86
N GLN A 115 4.37 19.48 1.90
CA GLN A 115 5.08 20.69 1.46
C GLN A 115 4.54 21.20 0.12
N THR A 116 3.32 20.82 -0.25
CA THR A 116 2.64 21.35 -1.43
C THR A 116 2.00 22.70 -1.09
N ASN A 117 1.50 23.40 -2.10
CA ASN A 117 0.73 24.63 -1.92
C ASN A 117 -0.78 24.37 -1.67
N ALA A 118 -1.21 23.11 -1.58
CA ALA A 118 -2.61 22.73 -1.47
C ALA A 118 -2.89 22.00 -0.15
N ILE A 119 -4.12 22.15 0.36
CA ILE A 119 -4.63 21.33 1.47
C ILE A 119 -5.00 19.95 0.92
N TRP A 120 -4.52 18.89 1.56
CA TRP A 120 -4.96 17.53 1.23
C TRP A 120 -6.24 17.22 1.98
N ASN A 121 -7.21 16.57 1.32
CA ASN A 121 -8.44 16.06 1.93
C ASN A 121 -8.54 14.52 1.87
N GLY A 122 -7.51 13.87 1.34
CA GLY A 122 -7.37 12.44 1.33
C GLY A 122 -5.95 12.02 0.94
N PHE A 123 -5.71 10.73 0.99
CA PHE A 123 -4.43 10.13 0.65
C PHE A 123 -4.63 8.71 0.16
N ASN A 124 -3.88 8.29 -0.84
CA ASN A 124 -4.06 6.98 -1.45
C ASN A 124 -2.76 6.17 -1.42
N PHE A 125 -2.84 4.93 -0.94
CA PHE A 125 -1.78 3.93 -1.10
C PHE A 125 -2.23 2.86 -2.08
N GLN A 126 -1.38 2.52 -3.05
CA GLN A 126 -1.64 1.46 -4.02
C GLN A 126 -0.46 0.52 -4.09
N ILE A 127 -0.73 -0.78 -4.13
CA ILE A 127 0.26 -1.79 -4.49
C ILE A 127 0.22 -1.98 -6.00
N GLY A 128 1.38 -2.23 -6.61
CA GLY A 128 1.50 -2.55 -8.03
C GLY A 128 2.91 -2.94 -8.40
N PHE A 129 3.19 -2.98 -9.70
CA PHE A 129 4.49 -3.35 -10.25
C PHE A 129 5.01 -2.25 -11.17
N GLY A 130 6.35 -2.16 -11.30
CA GLY A 130 6.98 -1.04 -12.00
C GLY A 130 6.93 0.25 -11.17
N ALA A 131 7.40 1.35 -11.75
CA ALA A 131 7.45 2.65 -11.08
C ALA A 131 7.25 3.79 -12.08
N ASN A 132 6.92 4.97 -11.56
CA ASN A 132 6.64 6.19 -12.31
C ASN A 132 5.59 5.94 -13.40
N ASN A 133 5.85 6.36 -14.63
CA ASN A 133 4.93 6.16 -15.75
C ASN A 133 4.74 4.69 -16.15
N ASN A 134 5.58 3.78 -15.65
CA ASN A 134 5.49 2.34 -15.90
C ASN A 134 4.82 1.58 -14.74
N PHE A 135 4.30 2.26 -13.73
CA PHE A 135 3.56 1.61 -12.66
C PHE A 135 2.24 1.05 -13.21
N ALA A 136 1.97 -0.19 -12.89
CA ALA A 136 0.72 -0.87 -13.19
C ALA A 136 0.18 -1.52 -11.90
N PRO A 137 -1.05 -1.18 -11.48
CA PRO A 137 -1.68 -1.86 -10.36
C PRO A 137 -2.12 -3.28 -10.79
N PRO A 138 -2.40 -4.17 -9.83
CA PRO A 138 -2.74 -5.57 -10.10
C PRO A 138 -3.88 -5.79 -11.11
N GLU A 139 -4.86 -4.89 -11.18
CA GLU A 139 -5.98 -5.00 -12.12
C GLU A 139 -5.55 -4.88 -13.59
N LEU A 140 -4.36 -4.33 -13.84
CA LEU A 140 -3.80 -4.16 -15.18
C LEU A 140 -2.76 -5.24 -15.54
N ILE A 141 -2.47 -6.17 -14.62
CA ILE A 141 -1.44 -7.20 -14.81
C ILE A 141 -2.09 -8.57 -14.84
N LEU A 142 -1.69 -9.40 -15.80
CA LEU A 142 -2.09 -10.80 -15.86
C LEU A 142 -1.31 -11.59 -14.81
N VAL A 143 -1.89 -11.73 -13.62
CA VAL A 143 -1.39 -12.65 -12.59
C VAL A 143 -1.77 -14.09 -13.02
N PRO A 144 -0.79 -15.00 -13.21
CA PRO A 144 -1.11 -16.37 -13.59
C PRO A 144 -1.96 -17.05 -12.51
N SER A 145 -2.83 -17.99 -12.93
CA SER A 145 -3.70 -18.71 -11.99
C SER A 145 -2.87 -19.45 -10.94
N GLY A 146 -3.27 -19.33 -9.68
CA GLY A 146 -2.60 -19.95 -8.52
C GLY A 146 -1.49 -19.11 -7.90
N PHE A 147 -1.15 -17.94 -8.47
CA PHE A 147 -0.17 -17.04 -7.90
C PHE A 147 -0.87 -16.01 -7.02
N ALA A 148 -0.35 -15.84 -5.80
CA ALA A 148 -0.68 -14.71 -4.95
C ALA A 148 0.36 -13.60 -5.17
N ILE A 149 -0.05 -12.36 -4.94
CA ILE A 149 0.79 -11.17 -5.06
C ILE A 149 0.66 -10.35 -3.77
N PRO A 150 1.59 -9.41 -3.52
CA PRO A 150 1.55 -8.60 -2.32
C PRO A 150 0.25 -7.81 -2.19
N ASP A 151 -0.25 -7.71 -0.97
CA ASP A 151 -1.53 -7.10 -0.69
C ASP A 151 -1.55 -6.42 0.70
N PHE A 152 -2.47 -5.48 0.91
CA PHE A 152 -2.75 -4.90 2.21
C PHE A 152 -3.63 -5.86 2.99
N ASP A 153 -3.02 -6.53 3.95
CA ASP A 153 -3.65 -7.58 4.75
C ASP A 153 -4.69 -6.99 5.71
N PHE A 154 -5.92 -6.83 5.22
CA PHE A 154 -7.07 -6.43 6.02
C PHE A 154 -8.43 -6.83 5.42
N ASN A 155 -8.50 -7.97 4.73
CA ASN A 155 -9.68 -8.40 3.96
C ASN A 155 -10.92 -8.80 4.81
N GLY A 156 -10.95 -8.43 6.10
CA GLY A 156 -12.08 -8.64 7.01
C GLY A 156 -12.26 -10.09 7.49
N LEU A 157 -11.47 -11.03 6.96
CA LEU A 157 -11.35 -12.40 7.47
C LEU A 157 -10.06 -12.59 8.28
N GLY A 158 -9.07 -11.73 8.05
CA GLY A 158 -7.81 -11.67 8.80
C GLY A 158 -7.98 -11.13 10.21
N SER A 159 -6.98 -11.42 11.04
CA SER A 159 -6.94 -11.00 12.43
C SER A 159 -6.26 -9.65 12.63
N ASP A 160 -5.77 -9.05 11.56
CA ASP A 160 -4.70 -8.06 11.59
C ASP A 160 -5.11 -6.76 12.30
N PRO A 161 -4.18 -5.83 12.54
CA PRO A 161 -4.52 -4.50 13.03
C PRO A 161 -5.03 -3.60 11.90
N GLN A 162 -6.17 -2.95 12.12
CA GLN A 162 -6.75 -2.07 11.10
C GLN A 162 -5.76 -0.96 10.73
N PRO A 163 -5.59 -0.64 9.43
CA PRO A 163 -4.82 0.52 9.05
C PRO A 163 -5.30 1.77 9.79
N THR A 164 -4.39 2.67 10.15
CA THR A 164 -4.71 3.91 10.85
C THR A 164 -4.12 5.13 10.17
N SER A 165 -4.73 6.30 10.41
CA SER A 165 -4.20 7.60 10.03
C SER A 165 -4.38 8.60 11.17
N SER A 166 -3.40 9.47 11.39
CA SER A 166 -3.50 10.54 12.40
C SER A 166 -4.32 11.76 11.95
N LYS A 167 -4.65 11.87 10.65
CA LYS A 167 -5.36 13.03 10.08
C LYS A 167 -6.62 12.67 9.31
N PHE A 168 -6.79 11.43 8.85
CA PHE A 168 -7.94 10.99 8.06
C PHE A 168 -8.80 9.99 8.84
N ALA A 169 -10.08 10.33 9.05
CA ALA A 169 -10.99 9.52 9.87
C ALA A 169 -11.69 8.40 9.09
N GLN A 170 -11.62 8.42 7.76
CA GLN A 170 -12.30 7.47 6.89
C GLN A 170 -11.28 6.73 6.03
N LEU A 171 -11.48 5.43 5.89
CA LEU A 171 -10.73 4.56 5.00
C LEU A 171 -11.73 3.85 4.09
N LEU A 172 -11.66 4.12 2.80
CA LEU A 172 -12.30 3.31 1.77
C LEU A 172 -11.27 2.30 1.26
N GLN A 173 -11.70 1.04 1.19
CA GLN A 173 -10.92 -0.06 0.66
C GLN A 173 -11.71 -0.60 -0.53
N ASP A 174 -11.07 -0.71 -1.69
CA ASP A 174 -11.68 -1.32 -2.88
C ASP A 174 -11.27 -2.80 -3.08
N GLY A 175 -10.43 -3.31 -2.19
CA GLY A 175 -9.85 -4.64 -2.23
C GLY A 175 -8.53 -4.70 -1.47
N SER A 176 -7.75 -5.76 -1.70
CA SER A 176 -6.45 -5.95 -1.04
C SER A 176 -5.32 -5.06 -1.58
N TYR A 177 -5.54 -4.16 -2.55
CA TYR A 177 -4.43 -3.45 -3.21
C TYR A 177 -4.47 -1.93 -3.12
N ASN A 178 -5.51 -1.35 -2.50
CA ASN A 178 -5.68 0.09 -2.38
C ASN A 178 -6.19 0.49 -0.98
N LEU A 179 -5.55 1.51 -0.38
CA LEU A 179 -6.02 2.17 0.83
C LEU A 179 -6.30 3.64 0.54
N GLN A 180 -7.58 3.99 0.45
CA GLN A 180 -8.02 5.35 0.15
C GLN A 180 -8.54 6.06 1.40
N TRP A 181 -7.74 6.98 1.92
CA TRP A 181 -8.04 7.78 3.09
C TRP A 181 -8.81 9.07 2.76
N SER A 182 -9.76 9.44 3.62
CA SER A 182 -10.52 10.69 3.53
C SER A 182 -11.11 11.10 4.90
N GLY A 183 -12.03 12.07 4.92
CA GLY A 183 -12.70 12.50 6.15
C GLY A 183 -11.82 13.34 7.08
N GLY A 184 -10.81 14.03 6.53
CA GLY A 184 -9.90 14.89 7.28
C GLY A 184 -9.13 15.85 6.39
N SER A 185 -8.11 16.51 6.93
CA SER A 185 -7.25 17.40 6.14
C SER A 185 -5.83 17.52 6.65
N VAL A 186 -4.90 17.77 5.72
CA VAL A 186 -3.49 18.07 6.00
C VAL A 186 -3.13 19.37 5.30
N ALA A 187 -2.93 20.45 6.06
CA ALA A 187 -2.54 21.74 5.50
C ALA A 187 -1.05 21.75 5.09
N PRO A 188 -0.62 22.67 4.20
CA PRO A 188 0.80 22.88 3.94
C PRO A 188 1.60 23.11 5.23
N GLY A 189 2.74 22.43 5.35
CA GLY A 189 3.59 22.37 6.52
C GLY A 189 3.21 21.30 7.57
N GLU A 190 2.03 20.70 7.48
CA GLU A 190 1.61 19.64 8.41
C GLU A 190 2.08 18.25 7.95
N SER A 191 2.10 17.32 8.92
CA SER A 191 2.34 15.90 8.68
C SER A 191 1.10 15.04 8.98
N VAL A 192 1.11 13.84 8.43
CA VAL A 192 0.17 12.76 8.76
C VAL A 192 0.94 11.46 8.91
N ASP A 193 0.56 10.69 9.92
CA ASP A 193 1.11 9.37 10.22
C ASP A 193 0.14 8.30 9.72
N PHE A 194 0.70 7.22 9.21
CA PHE A 194 -0.03 6.05 8.74
C PHE A 194 0.57 4.77 9.33
N THR A 195 -0.31 3.80 9.59
CA THR A 195 0.07 2.41 9.86
C THR A 195 -0.78 1.47 9.03
N PHE A 196 -0.20 0.36 8.58
CA PHE A 196 -0.90 -0.70 7.87
C PHE A 196 -0.08 -1.99 7.84
N SER A 197 -0.76 -3.13 7.73
CA SER A 197 -0.15 -4.43 7.45
C SER A 197 -0.02 -4.66 5.94
N LEU A 198 0.94 -5.50 5.58
CA LEU A 198 1.27 -5.86 4.21
C LEU A 198 1.66 -7.33 4.17
N ASP A 199 0.95 -8.11 3.37
CA ASP A 199 1.30 -9.49 3.08
C ASP A 199 2.19 -9.58 1.86
N VAL A 200 3.22 -10.42 1.96
CA VAL A 200 4.17 -10.67 0.89
C VAL A 200 4.24 -12.19 0.62
N PRO A 201 3.31 -12.74 -0.19
CA PRO A 201 3.28 -14.16 -0.53
C PRO A 201 4.39 -14.47 -1.55
N ASP A 202 4.95 -15.67 -1.55
CA ASP A 202 5.80 -16.12 -2.66
C ASP A 202 4.95 -16.52 -3.84
N ASP A 203 5.66 -16.73 -4.93
CA ASP A 203 5.11 -17.41 -6.08
C ASP A 203 5.49 -18.90 -6.01
N LEU A 204 4.56 -19.79 -6.33
CA LEU A 204 4.79 -21.24 -6.29
C LEU A 204 5.98 -21.63 -7.19
N GLY A 205 7.08 -22.11 -6.60
CA GLY A 205 8.13 -22.89 -7.29
C GLY A 205 9.33 -22.11 -7.84
N THR A 206 9.92 -22.58 -8.96
CA THR A 206 11.11 -21.97 -9.60
C THR A 206 10.79 -20.71 -10.41
N ASN A 207 9.56 -20.22 -10.36
CA ASN A 207 9.04 -19.31 -11.37
C ASN A 207 9.35 -17.83 -11.10
N ASN A 208 9.75 -17.45 -9.87
CA ASN A 208 10.19 -16.09 -9.51
C ASN A 208 9.43 -15.00 -10.28
N PHE A 209 8.09 -15.10 -10.24
CA PHE A 209 7.14 -14.29 -10.98
C PHE A 209 7.39 -12.80 -10.73
N TYR A 210 7.73 -12.47 -9.49
CA TYR A 210 8.12 -11.12 -9.14
C TYR A 210 9.28 -11.10 -8.14
N ASN A 211 10.30 -10.29 -8.42
CA ASN A 211 11.41 -10.02 -7.49
C ASN A 211 11.26 -8.65 -6.80
N SER A 212 10.22 -7.91 -7.13
CA SER A 212 9.89 -6.61 -6.53
C SER A 212 8.45 -6.23 -6.79
N PHE A 213 7.94 -5.35 -5.95
CA PHE A 213 6.66 -4.66 -6.12
C PHE A 213 6.81 -3.21 -5.63
N THR A 214 5.80 -2.39 -5.85
CA THR A 214 5.84 -0.96 -5.57
C THR A 214 4.64 -0.56 -4.74
N ILE A 215 4.89 0.24 -3.70
CA ILE A 215 3.86 1.00 -3.01
C ILE A 215 3.86 2.42 -3.58
N ARG A 216 2.80 2.76 -4.29
CA ARG A 216 2.51 4.10 -4.81
C ARG A 216 1.70 4.89 -3.80
N GLN A 217 2.10 6.14 -3.56
CA GLN A 217 1.48 7.05 -2.62
C GLN A 217 1.05 8.32 -3.33
N THR A 218 -0.21 8.72 -3.19
CA THR A 218 -0.74 9.91 -3.88
C THR A 218 -1.60 10.75 -2.93
N PRO A 219 -1.24 12.00 -2.64
CA PRO A 219 -2.10 12.90 -1.90
C PRO A 219 -3.30 13.31 -2.77
N ILE A 220 -4.46 13.46 -2.14
CA ILE A 220 -5.66 13.97 -2.81
C ILE A 220 -5.84 15.43 -2.36
N ALA A 221 -5.65 16.36 -3.30
CA ALA A 221 -5.85 17.77 -3.02
C ALA A 221 -7.35 18.08 -2.89
N ARG A 222 -7.68 18.92 -1.91
CA ARG A 222 -9.00 19.54 -1.85
C ARG A 222 -9.19 20.37 -3.12
N THR A 223 -10.21 20.03 -3.90
CA THR A 223 -10.63 20.88 -5.02
C THR A 223 -11.04 22.24 -4.47
N VAL A 224 -10.23 23.26 -4.76
CA VAL A 224 -10.61 24.65 -4.49
C VAL A 224 -11.57 25.03 -5.61
N PRO A 225 -12.83 25.38 -5.32
CA PRO A 225 -13.71 25.90 -6.36
C PRO A 225 -13.00 27.08 -7.02
N GLU A 226 -12.74 26.98 -8.33
CA GLU A 226 -12.24 28.13 -9.05
C GLU A 226 -13.22 29.28 -8.81
N PRO A 227 -12.72 30.48 -8.45
CA PRO A 227 -13.63 31.59 -8.28
C PRO A 227 -14.34 31.78 -9.63
N THR A 228 -15.66 31.85 -9.61
CA THR A 228 -16.54 31.95 -10.80
C THR A 228 -16.40 33.30 -11.53
N SER A 229 -15.22 33.91 -11.43
CA SER A 229 -14.87 35.29 -11.75
C SER A 229 -15.02 35.63 -13.23
N ILE A 230 -14.86 34.67 -14.15
CA ILE A 230 -14.91 34.99 -15.58
C ILE A 230 -16.36 35.21 -16.05
N SER A 231 -17.30 34.39 -15.58
CA SER A 231 -18.72 34.54 -15.93
C SER A 231 -19.36 35.74 -15.25
N SER A 232 -18.95 36.05 -14.01
CA SER A 232 -19.45 37.21 -13.27
C SER A 232 -18.83 38.54 -13.74
N PHE A 233 -17.57 38.55 -14.19
CA PHE A 233 -16.95 39.75 -14.79
C PHE A 233 -17.54 40.07 -16.17
N LEU A 234 -17.78 39.06 -17.02
CA LEU A 234 -18.38 39.27 -18.34
C LEU A 234 -19.85 39.69 -18.27
N THR A 235 -20.62 39.16 -17.31
CA THR A 235 -22.01 39.64 -17.09
C THR A 235 -22.04 41.08 -16.59
N LEU A 236 -21.08 41.50 -15.75
CA LEU A 236 -20.98 42.90 -15.32
C LEU A 236 -20.61 43.85 -16.48
N LEU A 237 -19.68 43.46 -17.36
CA LEU A 237 -19.37 44.25 -18.57
C LEU A 237 -20.56 44.32 -19.54
N GLY A 238 -21.32 43.23 -19.70
CA GLY A 238 -22.53 43.21 -20.54
C GLY A 238 -23.64 44.16 -20.04
N LEU A 239 -23.82 44.25 -18.72
CA LEU A 239 -24.80 45.16 -18.10
C LEU A 239 -24.37 46.63 -18.23
N LEU A 240 -23.07 46.92 -18.15
CA LEU A 240 -22.56 48.28 -18.37
C LEU A 240 -22.65 48.67 -19.86
N GLY A 241 -22.32 47.77 -20.79
CA GLY A 241 -22.39 48.05 -22.24
C GLY A 241 -23.81 48.32 -22.76
N SER A 242 -24.80 47.59 -22.25
CA SER A 242 -26.21 47.79 -22.64
C SER A 242 -26.81 49.11 -22.12
N SER A 243 -26.27 49.64 -21.02
CA SER A 243 -26.68 50.93 -20.43
C SER A 243 -26.26 52.14 -21.29
N PHE A 244 -25.15 52.04 -22.04
CA PHE A 244 -24.69 53.12 -22.92
C PHE A 244 -25.36 53.10 -24.30
N ALA A 245 -25.73 51.92 -24.81
CA ALA A 245 -26.39 51.79 -26.12
C ALA A 245 -27.81 52.38 -26.15
N LEU A 246 -28.52 52.42 -25.02
CA LEU A 246 -29.88 52.96 -24.92
C LEU A 246 -29.94 54.50 -24.90
N LYS A 247 -28.84 55.20 -24.56
CA LYS A 247 -28.83 56.68 -24.52
C LYS A 247 -28.66 57.35 -25.88
N HIS A 248 -28.20 56.63 -26.91
CA HIS A 248 -27.90 57.23 -28.22
C HIS A 248 -29.03 57.14 -29.26
N LYS A 249 -30.21 56.61 -28.89
CA LYS A 249 -31.35 56.44 -29.82
C LYS A 249 -32.53 57.40 -29.59
N LEU A 250 -32.33 58.45 -28.79
CA LEU A 250 -33.39 59.40 -28.39
C LEU A 250 -33.12 60.87 -28.81
N THR A 251 -32.26 61.08 -29.79
CA THR A 251 -32.08 62.37 -30.49
C THR A 251 -32.21 62.14 -31.99
#